data_AF-A0A344TY64-F1
#
_entry.id   AF-A0A344TY64-F1
#
_cell.length_a   1.000
_cell.length_b   1.000
_cell.length_c   1.000
_cell.angle_alpha   90.00
_cell.angle_beta   90.00
_cell.angle_gamma   90.00
#
_symmetry.space_group_name_H-M   'P 1'
#
loop_
_entity.id
_entity.type
_entity.pdbx_description
1 polymer ?
#
loop_
_entity_poly.entity_id
_entity_poly.type
_entity_poly.pdbx_seq_one_letter_code
_entity_poly.pdbx_strand_id
1 'polypeptide(L)' 'MLTQGTVCADMPLPAFSDLTIEQARGKACVACGKLLGLGRIYRGPILGYDGPMLLDVDVWSCPPPAAGR' A
#
# COMPACT_ATOMS: atom_id res chain seq x y z
N MET A 1 -9.79 8.21 12.43
CA MET A 1 -10.95 7.90 11.56
C MET A 1 -10.62 8.43 10.17
N LEU A 2 -10.44 7.58 9.17
CA LEU A 2 -10.27 8.02 7.79
C LEU A 2 -11.61 8.54 7.29
N THR A 3 -11.68 9.83 6.99
CA THR A 3 -12.83 10.52 6.40
C THR A 3 -13.20 9.86 5.06
N GLN A 4 -14.51 9.72 4.81
CA GLN A 4 -15.03 9.39 3.49
C GLN A 4 -14.45 10.40 2.48
N GLY A 5 -13.61 9.94 1.55
CA GLY A 5 -13.22 10.76 0.40
C GLY A 5 -11.82 10.52 -0.15
N THR A 6 -10.84 10.10 0.64
CA THR A 6 -9.49 9.88 0.10
C THR A 6 -9.31 8.43 -0.34
N VAL A 7 -9.16 8.20 -1.64
CA VAL A 7 -8.85 6.87 -2.17
C VAL A 7 -7.48 6.48 -1.64
N CYS A 8 -7.33 5.25 -1.13
CA CYS A 8 -6.04 4.75 -0.65
C CYS A 8 -4.93 4.84 -1.72
N ALA A 9 -5.31 4.92 -2.99
CA ALA A 9 -4.44 5.09 -4.15
C ALA A 9 -3.88 6.51 -4.32
N ASP A 10 -4.38 7.50 -3.58
CA ASP A 10 -3.91 8.88 -3.65
C ASP A 10 -3.10 9.29 -2.41
N MET A 11 -3.14 8.47 -1.36
CA MET A 11 -2.35 8.69 -0.15
C MET A 11 -0.85 8.62 -0.46
N PRO A 12 -0.02 9.50 0.15
CA PRO A 12 1.43 9.40 0.06
C PRO A 12 1.91 8.01 0.45
N LEU A 13 2.97 7.54 -0.21
CA LEU A 13 3.61 6.29 0.17
C LEU A 13 4.41 6.50 1.48
N PRO A 14 4.31 5.57 2.43
CA PRO A 14 5.11 5.61 3.65
C PRO A 14 6.59 5.30 3.35
N ALA A 15 7.46 5.49 4.34
CA ALA A 15 8.82 4.97 4.26
C ALA A 15 8.83 3.45 4.39
N PHE A 16 9.89 2.79 3.89
CA PHE A 16 10.03 1.34 4.00
C PHE A 16 10.00 0.85 5.46
N SER A 17 10.61 1.59 6.38
CA SER A 17 10.65 1.27 7.82
C SER A 17 9.28 1.20 8.47
N ASP A 18 8.29 1.85 7.87
CA ASP A 18 6.93 1.93 8.40
C ASP A 18 6.02 0.83 7.85
N LEU A 19 6.53 0.03 6.89
CA LEU A 19 5.77 -1.07 6.31
C LEU A 19 5.71 -2.25 7.27
N THR A 20 4.49 -2.76 7.46
CA THR A 20 4.31 -4.10 7.99
C THR A 20 4.76 -5.15 6.96
N ILE A 21 5.10 -6.35 7.43
CA ILE A 21 5.47 -7.49 6.57
C ILE A 21 4.41 -7.74 5.50
N GLU A 22 3.13 -7.66 5.85
CA GLU A 22 2.04 -7.93 4.90
C GLU A 22 1.88 -6.83 3.84
N GLN A 23 2.23 -5.58 4.16
CA GLN A 23 2.29 -4.49 3.17
C GLN A 23 3.49 -4.66 2.24
N ALA A 24 4.68 -4.95 2.79
CA ALA A 24 5.89 -5.22 2.02
C ALA A 24 5.77 -6.44 1.08
N ARG A 25 4.94 -7.42 1.45
CA ARG A 25 4.61 -8.59 0.61
C ARG A 25 3.46 -8.35 -0.37
N GLY A 26 2.85 -7.17 -0.35
CA GLY A 26 1.72 -6.85 -1.22
C GLY A 26 0.39 -7.48 -0.90
N LYS A 27 0.26 -8.03 0.30
CA LYS A 27 -0.97 -8.65 0.77
C LYS A 27 -1.90 -7.65 1.43
N ALA A 28 -1.36 -6.56 1.97
CA ALA A 28 -2.11 -5.50 2.63
C ALA A 28 -1.94 -4.15 1.93
N CYS A 29 -2.98 -3.32 2.01
CA CYS A 29 -2.99 -1.96 1.49
C CYS A 29 -1.88 -1.14 2.16
N VAL A 30 -1.03 -0.52 1.34
CA VAL A 30 0.08 0.32 1.83
C VAL A 30 -0.42 1.52 2.66
N ALA A 31 -1.62 2.03 2.38
CA ALA A 31 -2.17 3.19 3.08
C ALA A 31 -2.98 2.85 4.34
N CYS A 32 -3.73 1.74 4.36
CA CYS A 32 -4.68 1.44 5.43
C CYS A 32 -4.54 0.06 6.10
N GLY A 33 -3.59 -0.77 5.63
CA GLY A 33 -3.28 -2.07 6.23
C GLY A 33 -4.30 -3.19 6.02
N LYS A 34 -5.45 -2.92 5.38
CA LYS A 34 -6.45 -3.96 5.08
C LYS A 34 -5.91 -4.96 4.06
N LEU A 35 -6.26 -6.25 4.24
CA LEU A 35 -5.94 -7.29 3.26
C LEU A 35 -6.55 -6.96 1.89
N LEU A 36 -5.75 -7.16 0.86
CA LEU A 36 -6.09 -6.87 -0.52
C LEU A 36 -6.65 -8.12 -1.21
N GLY A 37 -7.71 -7.91 -1.98
CA GLY A 37 -8.26 -8.90 -2.89
C GLY A 37 -7.90 -8.59 -4.35
N LEU A 38 -8.82 -8.98 -5.25
CA LEU A 38 -8.77 -8.62 -6.65
C LEU A 38 -9.00 -7.10 -6.85
N GLY A 39 -8.45 -6.56 -7.94
CA GLY A 39 -8.62 -5.14 -8.30
C GLY A 39 -7.76 -4.15 -7.51
N ARG A 40 -6.81 -4.63 -6.69
CA ARG A 40 -5.84 -3.76 -6.01
C ARG A 40 -5.06 -2.90 -7.01
N ILE A 41 -4.74 -1.67 -6.60
CA ILE A 41 -4.06 -0.69 -7.45
C ILE A 41 -2.57 -0.73 -7.16
N TYR A 42 -1.75 -0.99 -8.17
CA TYR A 42 -0.30 -0.91 -8.06
C TYR A 42 0.14 0.55 -7.84
N ARG A 43 1.08 0.77 -6.91
CA ARG A 43 1.54 2.12 -6.54
C ARG A 43 3.01 2.38 -6.82
N GLY A 44 3.74 1.41 -7.36
CA GLY A 44 5.18 1.50 -7.56
C GLY A 44 5.98 0.84 -6.44
N PRO A 45 7.32 0.84 -6.57
CA PRO A 45 8.21 0.32 -5.55
C PRO A 45 8.44 1.34 -4.43
N ILE A 46 8.61 0.85 -3.20
CA ILE A 46 9.23 1.59 -2.10
C ILE A 46 10.63 1.02 -1.90
N LEU A 47 11.61 1.92 -1.83
CA LEU A 47 12.99 1.56 -1.54
C LEU A 47 13.24 1.62 -0.03
N GLY A 48 13.98 0.64 0.46
CA GLY A 48 14.44 0.51 1.84
C GLY A 48 15.82 -0.09 1.91
N TYR A 49 16.33 -0.18 3.13
CA TYR A 49 17.62 -0.80 3.39
C TYR A 49 17.50 -1.75 4.57
N ASP A 50 18.14 -2.92 4.45
CA ASP A 50 18.43 -3.81 5.57
C ASP A 50 19.95 -3.95 5.67
N GLY A 51 20.55 -3.20 6.59
CA GLY A 51 21.99 -2.97 6.63
C GLY A 51 22.49 -2.39 5.30
N PRO A 52 23.49 -2.99 4.65
CA PRO A 52 24.01 -2.52 3.36
C PRO A 52 23.14 -2.94 2.15
N MET A 53 22.12 -3.79 2.35
CA MET A 53 21.32 -4.32 1.27
C MET A 53 20.20 -3.34 0.92
N LEU A 54 20.17 -2.88 -0.34
CA LEU A 54 19.03 -2.16 -0.89
C LEU A 54 17.88 -3.16 -1.12
N LEU A 55 16.71 -2.85 -0.58
CA LEU A 55 15.48 -3.59 -0.78
C LEU A 55 14.50 -2.72 -1.57
N ASP A 56 13.88 -3.29 -2.58
CA ASP A 56 12.73 -2.72 -3.25
C ASP A 56 11.52 -3.62 -3.04
N VAL A 57 10.40 -3.02 -2.64
CA VAL A 57 9.14 -3.73 -2.49
C VAL A 57 8.08 -3.02 -3.29
N ASP A 58 7.48 -3.76 -4.22
CA ASP A 58 6.25 -3.33 -4.86
C ASP A 58 5.16 -3.16 -3.80
N VAL A 59 4.37 -2.08 -3.90
CA VAL A 59 3.26 -1.86 -2.98
C VAL A 59 1.96 -1.58 -3.71
N TRP A 60 0.85 -1.86 -3.03
CA TRP A 60 -0.50 -1.80 -3.59
C TRP A 60 -1.46 -1.10 -2.64
N SER A 61 -2.47 -0.44 -3.21
CA SER A 61 -3.57 0.20 -2.48
C SER A 61 -4.89 -0.52 -2.73
N CYS A 62 -5.86 -0.29 -1.84
CA CYS A 62 -7.24 -0.74 -2.04
C CYS A 62 -7.77 -0.27 -3.41
N PRO A 63 -8.64 -1.08 -4.06
CA PRO A 63 -9.41 -0.59 -5.20
C PRO A 63 -10.21 0.65 -4.80
N PRO A 64 -10.52 1.54 -5.77
CA PRO A 64 -11.52 2.57 -5.54
C PRO A 64 -12.85 1.93 -5.09
N PRO A 65 -13.68 2.63 -4.30
CA PRO A 65 -15.01 2.16 -3.97
C PRO A 65 -15.75 1.77 -5.26
N ALA A 66 -16.45 0.63 -5.25
CA ALA A 66 -17.28 0.27 -6.39
C ALA A 66 -18.25 1.41 -6.68
N ALA A 67 -18.23 1.94 -7.90
CA ALA A 67 -19.17 2.98 -8.30
C ALA A 67 -20.59 2.40 -8.25
N GLY A 68 -21.40 2.90 -7.29
CA GLY A 68 -22.85 2.75 -7.21
C GLY A 68 -23.43 1.34 -7.41
N ARG A 69 -23.90 0.73 -6.31
CA ARG A 69 -25.15 -0.04 -6.39
C ARG A 69 -26.27 0.83 -5.85
#